data_AF-A0A368F6N7-F1
#
_entry.id   AF-A0A368F6N7-F1
#
_cell.length_a   1.000
_cell.length_b   1.000
_cell.length_c   1.000
_cell.angle_alpha   90.00
_cell.angle_beta   90.00
_cell.angle_gamma   90.00
#
_symmetry.space_group_name_H-M   'P 1'
#
loop_
_entity.id
_entity.type
_entity.pdbx_description
1 polymer ?
#
loop_
_entity_poly.entity_id
_entity_poly.type
_entity_poly.pdbx_seq_one_letter_code
_entity_poly.pdbx_strand_id
1 'polypeptide(L)'
;MIPFQLIERSINPHVQKWEEAGRFPAHAVFKQLGNMGVLAVSKPPAFGGLGLDFSYSIAVAEELGNIDCAAIPMSVCVQTHMATPALAEFGSDSLRSEFLTPSMAGDLVACIAVSEPEAGSDVAG
;
A
#
# COMPACT_ATOMS: atom_id res chain seq x y z
N MET A 1 6.95 -5.38 -16.14
CA MET A 1 7.14 -6.84 -15.92
C MET A 1 8.19 -7.06 -14.81
N ILE A 2 7.94 -6.56 -13.59
CA ILE A 2 8.93 -6.44 -12.49
C ILE A 2 8.44 -6.94 -11.08
N PRO A 3 7.18 -7.40 -10.80
CA PRO A 3 6.81 -7.86 -9.44
C PRO A 3 7.45 -9.19 -8.98
N PHE A 4 7.42 -10.25 -9.80
CA PHE A 4 7.78 -11.61 -9.38
C PHE A 4 9.16 -11.76 -8.73
N GLN A 5 10.18 -11.11 -9.27
CA GLN A 5 11.55 -11.28 -8.74
C GLN A 5 11.72 -10.68 -7.35
N LEU A 6 10.94 -9.67 -6.96
CA LEU A 6 11.02 -9.07 -5.63
C LEU A 6 10.35 -9.97 -4.59
N ILE A 7 9.16 -10.49 -4.90
CA ILE A 7 8.40 -11.35 -3.98
C ILE A 7 9.25 -12.55 -3.57
N GLU A 8 9.78 -13.27 -4.54
CA GLU A 8 10.60 -14.48 -4.33
C GLU A 8 11.95 -14.21 -3.66
N ARG A 9 12.55 -13.03 -3.87
CA ARG A 9 13.92 -12.75 -3.39
C ARG A 9 13.97 -11.94 -2.10
N SER A 10 12.99 -11.08 -1.86
CA SER A 10 13.05 -10.04 -0.84
C SER A 10 11.90 -10.09 0.16
N ILE A 11 10.84 -10.84 -0.13
CA ILE A 11 9.67 -10.95 0.75
C ILE A 11 9.52 -12.39 1.26
N ASN A 12 9.18 -13.34 0.39
CA ASN A 12 8.86 -14.74 0.74
C ASN A 12 9.93 -15.43 1.61
N PRO A 13 11.25 -15.26 1.36
CA PRO A 13 12.29 -15.87 2.21
C PRO A 13 12.28 -15.41 3.67
N HIS A 14 11.58 -14.32 3.99
CA HIS A 14 11.50 -13.75 5.33
C HIS A 14 10.12 -13.89 5.98
N VAL A 15 9.09 -14.28 5.22
CA VAL A 15 7.69 -14.29 5.68
C VAL A 15 7.50 -15.14 6.92
N GLN A 16 7.99 -16.38 6.94
CA GLN A 16 7.84 -17.27 8.10
C GLN A 16 8.36 -16.61 9.40
N LYS A 17 9.53 -15.97 9.33
CA LYS A 17 10.12 -15.28 10.49
C LYS A 17 9.30 -14.07 10.92
N TRP A 18 8.66 -13.37 9.99
CA TRP A 18 7.79 -12.23 10.30
C TRP A 18 6.46 -12.66 10.92
N GLU A 19 5.88 -13.76 10.44
CA GLU A 19 4.69 -14.39 11.04
C GLU A 19 4.98 -14.85 12.47
N GLU A 20 6.08 -15.59 12.70
CA GLU A 20 6.51 -16.01 14.04
C GLU A 20 6.74 -14.82 14.99
N ALA A 21 7.22 -13.70 14.46
CA ALA A 21 7.46 -12.48 15.24
C ALA A 21 6.21 -11.60 15.42
N GLY A 22 5.10 -11.90 14.73
CA GLY A 22 3.89 -11.08 14.68
C GLY A 22 4.10 -9.68 14.08
N ARG A 23 5.17 -9.46 13.31
CA ARG A 23 5.51 -8.17 12.70
C ARG A 23 6.44 -8.31 11.50
N PHE A 24 6.24 -7.47 10.49
CA PHE A 24 7.15 -7.33 9.35
C PHE A 24 7.77 -5.91 9.32
N PRO A 25 8.93 -5.72 8.67
CA PRO A 25 9.59 -4.42 8.60
C PRO A 25 8.89 -3.49 7.58
N ALA A 26 7.71 -2.98 7.95
CA ALA A 26 6.81 -2.27 7.04
C ALA A 26 7.47 -1.12 6.27
N HIS A 27 8.21 -0.23 6.93
CA HIS A 27 8.88 0.88 6.24
C HIS A 27 9.87 0.41 5.16
N ALA A 28 10.61 -0.67 5.41
CA ALA A 28 11.56 -1.19 4.42
C ALA A 28 10.84 -1.84 3.22
N VAL A 29 9.82 -2.65 3.48
CA VAL A 29 9.01 -3.30 2.44
C VAL A 29 8.29 -2.26 1.60
N PHE A 30 7.63 -1.28 2.22
CA PHE A 30 6.93 -0.21 1.50
C PHE A 30 7.88 0.67 0.71
N LYS A 31 9.08 0.96 1.23
CA LYS A 31 10.07 1.71 0.46
C LYS A 31 10.51 0.97 -0.80
N GLN A 32 10.71 -0.35 -0.72
CA GLN A 32 11.02 -1.17 -1.89
C GLN A 32 9.89 -1.15 -2.92
N LEU A 33 8.64 -1.32 -2.47
CA LEU A 33 7.46 -1.28 -3.34
C LEU A 33 7.24 0.10 -3.97
N GLY A 34 7.44 1.17 -3.21
CA GLY A 34 7.34 2.55 -3.65
C GLY A 34 8.39 2.91 -4.71
N ASN A 35 9.64 2.49 -4.53
CA ASN A 35 10.71 2.66 -5.53
C ASN A 35 10.40 2.00 -6.88
N MET A 36 9.51 1.00 -6.89
CA MET A 36 9.06 0.29 -8.09
C MET A 36 7.77 0.87 -8.69
N GLY A 37 7.19 1.90 -8.06
CA GLY A 37 5.92 2.51 -8.45
C GLY A 37 4.69 1.69 -8.10
N VAL A 38 4.83 0.58 -7.36
CA VAL A 38 3.73 -0.35 -7.02
C VAL A 38 2.65 0.36 -6.18
N LEU A 39 3.06 1.27 -5.29
CA LEU A 39 2.13 1.98 -4.40
C LEU A 39 1.34 3.09 -5.10
N ALA A 40 1.72 3.46 -6.32
CA ALA A 40 1.21 4.66 -7.00
C ALA A 40 0.67 4.39 -8.42
N VAL A 41 0.44 3.12 -8.76
CA VAL A 41 0.07 2.65 -10.12
C VAL A 41 -1.06 3.49 -10.75
N SER A 42 -2.18 3.66 -10.05
CA SER A 42 -3.31 4.41 -10.56
C SER A 42 -3.34 5.89 -10.16
N LYS A 43 -2.36 6.37 -9.40
CA LYS A 43 -2.33 7.77 -8.98
C LYS A 43 -1.85 8.66 -10.12
N PRO A 44 -2.32 9.92 -10.20
CA PRO A 44 -1.83 10.90 -11.16
C PRO A 44 -0.30 11.10 -11.09
N PRO A 45 0.37 11.39 -12.22
CA PRO A 45 1.80 11.73 -12.24
C PRO A 45 2.21 12.87 -11.31
N ALA A 46 1.29 13.81 -11.05
CA ALA A 46 1.50 14.91 -10.11
C ALA A 46 1.82 14.43 -8.67
N PHE A 47 1.48 13.20 -8.32
CA PHE A 47 1.75 12.59 -7.01
C PHE A 47 2.77 11.44 -7.09
N GLY A 48 3.56 11.39 -8.18
CA GLY A 48 4.55 10.33 -8.41
C GLY A 48 3.95 9.00 -8.91
N GLY A 49 2.70 9.01 -9.37
CA GLY A 49 2.03 7.83 -9.90
C GLY A 49 2.16 7.63 -11.40
N LEU A 50 1.70 6.48 -11.89
CA LEU A 50 1.80 6.11 -13.31
C LEU A 50 0.58 6.53 -14.14
N GLY A 51 -0.48 7.01 -13.51
CA GLY A 51 -1.72 7.42 -14.18
C GLY A 51 -2.44 6.29 -14.91
N LEU A 52 -2.20 5.04 -14.52
CA LEU A 52 -2.81 3.86 -15.13
C LEU A 52 -4.24 3.66 -14.62
N ASP A 53 -5.08 3.00 -15.40
CA ASP A 53 -6.45 2.72 -15.00
C ASP A 53 -6.53 1.63 -13.92
N PHE A 54 -7.73 1.44 -13.35
CA PHE A 54 -7.95 0.53 -12.23
C PHE A 54 -7.57 -0.92 -12.52
N SER A 55 -7.63 -1.39 -13.78
CA SER A 55 -7.25 -2.76 -14.13
C SER A 55 -5.80 -3.09 -13.77
N TYR A 56 -4.91 -2.10 -13.82
CA TYR A 56 -3.51 -2.28 -13.42
C TYR A 56 -3.35 -2.43 -11.90
N SER A 57 -4.20 -1.79 -11.11
CA SER A 57 -4.23 -1.99 -9.66
C SER A 57 -4.67 -3.41 -9.31
N ILE A 58 -5.62 -3.97 -10.06
CA ILE A 58 -6.04 -5.37 -9.91
C ILE A 58 -4.91 -6.33 -10.28
N ALA A 59 -4.24 -6.11 -11.41
CA ALA A 59 -3.08 -6.92 -11.80
C ALA A 59 -1.98 -6.89 -10.72
N VAL A 60 -1.71 -5.72 -10.12
CA VAL A 60 -0.76 -5.64 -8.99
C VAL A 60 -1.26 -6.41 -7.77
N ALA A 61 -2.54 -6.35 -7.44
CA ALA A 61 -3.10 -7.11 -6.33
C ALA A 61 -2.99 -8.63 -6.54
N GLU A 62 -3.24 -9.13 -7.75
CA GLU A 62 -3.05 -10.53 -8.12
C GLU A 62 -1.60 -10.96 -7.95
N GLU A 63 -0.65 -10.12 -8.40
CA GLU A 63 0.78 -10.38 -8.26
C GLU A 63 1.21 -10.43 -6.79
N LEU A 64 0.76 -9.48 -5.97
CA LEU A 64 1.01 -9.47 -4.52
C LEU A 64 0.40 -10.70 -3.82
N GLY A 65 -0.63 -11.32 -4.40
CA GLY A 65 -1.21 -12.57 -3.91
C GLY A 65 -0.24 -13.76 -3.89
N ASN A 66 0.91 -13.67 -4.58
CA ASN A 66 1.98 -14.67 -4.51
C ASN A 66 2.89 -14.51 -3.27
N ILE A 67 2.62 -13.54 -2.39
CA ILE A 67 3.34 -13.43 -1.12
C ILE A 67 2.81 -14.50 -0.16
N ASP A 68 3.72 -15.23 0.50
CA ASP A 68 3.40 -16.36 1.40
C ASP A 68 2.69 -15.94 2.73
N CYS A 69 2.10 -14.76 2.78
CA CYS A 69 1.22 -14.29 3.86
C CYS A 69 0.22 -13.24 3.37
N ALA A 70 -0.89 -13.11 4.10
CA ALA A 70 -1.93 -12.13 3.78
C ALA A 70 -1.61 -10.70 4.29
N ALA A 71 -0.74 -10.56 5.29
CA ALA A 71 -0.51 -9.29 5.99
C ALA A 71 0.07 -8.21 5.07
N ILE A 72 1.03 -8.55 4.21
CA ILE A 72 1.71 -7.59 3.33
C ILE A 72 0.80 -7.13 2.19
N PRO A 73 0.15 -8.04 1.40
CA PRO A 73 -0.82 -7.63 0.38
C PRO A 73 -1.94 -6.76 0.94
N MET A 74 -2.50 -7.13 2.10
CA MET A 74 -3.53 -6.34 2.76
C MET A 74 -3.03 -4.96 3.16
N SER A 75 -1.82 -4.86 3.73
CA SER A 75 -1.24 -3.58 4.11
C SER A 75 -1.07 -2.64 2.90
N VAL A 76 -0.61 -3.17 1.76
CA VAL A 76 -0.48 -2.40 0.52
C VAL A 76 -1.85 -1.92 0.04
N CYS A 77 -2.85 -2.81 0.02
CA CYS A 77 -4.21 -2.47 -0.38
C CYS A 77 -4.82 -1.38 0.51
N VAL A 78 -4.63 -1.46 1.84
CA VAL A 78 -5.07 -0.41 2.77
C VAL A 78 -4.43 0.93 2.42
N GLN A 79 -3.13 0.98 2.18
CA GLN A 79 -2.46 2.23 1.84
C GLN A 79 -2.97 2.82 0.51
N THR A 80 -3.04 2.03 -0.55
CA THR A 80 -3.32 2.54 -1.90
C THR A 80 -4.81 2.81 -2.15
N HIS A 81 -5.69 2.01 -1.53
CA HIS A 81 -7.13 1.98 -1.81
C HIS A 81 -8.03 2.34 -0.63
N MET A 82 -7.50 2.55 0.58
CA MET A 82 -8.32 2.96 1.74
C MET A 82 -7.81 4.24 2.39
N ALA A 83 -6.56 4.28 2.83
CA ALA A 83 -6.00 5.40 3.60
C ALA A 83 -5.74 6.65 2.74
N THR A 84 -5.21 6.48 1.53
CA THR A 84 -4.78 7.61 0.68
C THR A 84 -5.79 8.13 -0.35
N PRO A 85 -6.85 7.42 -0.79
CA PRO A 85 -7.80 7.97 -1.75
C PRO A 85 -8.49 9.26 -1.32
N ALA A 86 -8.97 9.35 -0.08
CA ALA A 86 -9.63 10.56 0.41
C ALA A 86 -8.66 11.76 0.44
N LEU A 87 -7.39 11.52 0.80
CA LEU A 87 -6.35 12.53 0.77
C LEU A 87 -6.01 12.97 -0.67
N ALA A 88 -5.99 12.04 -1.63
CA ALA A 88 -5.78 12.36 -3.03
C ALA A 88 -6.92 13.22 -3.59
N GLU A 89 -8.16 12.83 -3.32
CA GLU A 89 -9.35 13.49 -3.85
C GLU A 89 -9.61 14.84 -3.17
N PHE A 90 -9.62 14.87 -1.84
CA PHE A 90 -10.12 16.00 -1.06
C PHE A 90 -9.03 16.79 -0.32
N GLY A 91 -7.78 16.30 -0.30
CA GLY A 91 -6.68 16.97 0.38
C GLY A 91 -6.32 18.31 -0.28
N SER A 92 -5.85 19.27 0.54
CA SER A 92 -5.18 20.46 0.00
C SER A 92 -3.85 20.09 -0.67
N ASP A 93 -3.31 20.98 -1.50
CA ASP A 93 -2.01 20.76 -2.14
C ASP A 93 -0.88 20.58 -1.10
N SER A 94 -0.96 21.29 0.04
CA SER A 94 -0.02 21.12 1.15
C SER A 94 -0.10 19.71 1.74
N LEU A 95 -1.29 19.20 2.02
CA LEU A 95 -1.47 17.86 2.59
C LEU A 95 -1.09 16.76 1.60
N ARG A 96 -1.37 16.95 0.30
CA ARG A 96 -0.95 16.01 -0.76
C ARG A 96 0.58 16.00 -0.90
N SER A 97 1.23 17.15 -0.82
CA SER A 97 2.69 17.23 -0.86
C SER A 97 3.33 16.59 0.37
N GLU A 98 2.77 16.83 1.56
CA GLU A 98 3.35 16.38 2.83
C GLU A 98 3.11 14.90 3.11
N PHE A 99 1.93 14.38 2.77
CA PHE A 99 1.52 13.03 3.18
C PHE A 99 1.28 12.07 2.00
N LEU A 100 0.62 12.53 0.93
CA LEU A 100 0.27 11.63 -0.18
C LEU A 100 1.52 11.22 -0.97
N THR A 101 2.30 12.20 -1.43
CA THR A 101 3.47 11.94 -2.29
C THR A 101 4.50 11.05 -1.58
N PRO A 102 4.85 11.27 -0.30
CA PRO A 102 5.75 10.36 0.41
C PRO A 102 5.15 8.98 0.67
N SER A 103 3.83 8.86 0.87
CA SER A 103 3.16 7.56 0.98
C SER A 103 3.21 6.77 -0.33
N MET A 104 3.12 7.45 -1.48
CA MET A 104 3.25 6.83 -2.80
C MET A 104 4.70 6.40 -3.10
N ALA A 105 5.68 7.16 -2.60
CA ALA A 105 7.10 6.82 -2.68
C ALA A 105 7.54 5.73 -1.67
N GLY A 106 6.65 5.30 -0.78
CA GLY A 106 6.93 4.33 0.28
C GLY A 106 7.79 4.88 1.43
N ASP A 107 7.96 6.20 1.50
CA ASP A 107 8.66 6.90 2.58
C ASP A 107 7.79 7.03 3.83
N LEU A 108 6.47 7.02 3.65
CA LEU A 108 5.48 6.92 4.72
C LEU A 108 4.65 5.65 4.57
N VAL A 109 4.30 5.07 5.72
CA VAL A 109 3.30 4.00 5.82
C VAL A 109 2.05 4.60 6.45
N ALA A 110 0.94 4.55 5.72
CA ALA A 110 -0.34 5.12 6.10
C ALA A 110 -1.30 4.03 6.56
N CYS A 111 -2.10 4.35 7.55
CA CYS A 111 -3.23 3.54 8.00
C CYS A 111 -4.52 4.35 7.89
N ILE A 112 -5.65 3.66 8.04
CA ILE A 112 -6.96 4.29 8.16
C ILE A 112 -7.59 3.84 9.48
N ALA A 113 -8.05 4.80 10.28
CA ALA A 113 -8.70 4.56 11.55
C ALA A 113 -10.19 4.90 11.39
N VAL A 114 -10.99 3.89 11.06
CA VAL A 114 -12.45 4.04 10.88
C VAL A 114 -13.21 3.27 11.96
N SER A 115 -12.84 2.02 12.21
CA SER A 115 -13.53 1.16 13.17
C SER A 115 -13.28 1.60 14.61
N GLU A 116 -14.34 1.57 15.41
CA GLU A 116 -14.36 1.89 16.83
C GLU A 116 -14.94 0.69 17.61
N PRO A 117 -14.76 0.61 18.95
CA PRO A 117 -15.28 -0.51 19.74
C PRO A 117 -16.78 -0.79 19.55
N GLU A 118 -17.57 0.26 19.31
CA GLU A 118 -19.03 0.19 19.14
C GLU A 118 -19.49 0.31 17.67
N ALA A 119 -18.57 0.53 16.71
CA ALA A 119 -18.90 0.80 15.31
C ALA A 119 -17.96 0.06 14.35
N GLY A 120 -18.51 -0.89 13.59
CA GLY A 120 -17.79 -1.77 12.67
C GLY A 120 -18.52 -1.91 11.34
N SER A 121 -19.33 -2.97 11.22
CA SER A 121 -20.18 -3.18 10.03
C SER A 121 -21.17 -2.04 9.83
N ASP A 122 -21.70 -1.51 10.93
CA ASP A 122 -22.42 -0.24 10.95
C ASP A 122 -21.44 0.87 11.36
N VAL A 123 -20.80 1.47 10.37
CA VAL A 123 -19.80 2.50 10.57
C VAL A 123 -20.44 3.86 10.90
N ALA A 124 -21.72 4.04 10.60
CA ALA A 124 -22.46 5.28 10.81
C ALA A 124 -23.21 5.28 12.15
N GLY A 125 -23.57 4.10 12.65
CA GLY A 125 -24.31 3.88 13.89
C GLY A 125 -25.82 3.74 13.70
#